data_AF-A0A8B9H2R3-F1
#
_entry.id   AF-A0A8B9H2R3-F1
#
_cell.length_a   1.000
_cell.length_b   1.000
_cell.length_c   1.000
_cell.angle_alpha   90.00
_cell.angle_beta   90.00
_cell.angle_gamma   90.00
#
_symmetry.space_group_name_H-M   'P 1'
#
loop_
_entity.id
_entity.type
_entity.pdbx_description
1 polymer ?
#
loop_
_entity_poly.entity_id
_entity_poly.type
_entity_poly.pdbx_seq_one_letter_code
_entity_poly.pdbx_strand_id
1 'polypeptide(L)'
;NKHLKQITLYKNDLRFLFFFKEHTVNVYQMFCINQTFYTNVQLQLKPQKYSITFFLILQTHSISNSTDCFSHGFTKRTGGISSISTLSSLNLFSSSRRRDSTAVVAENLRRLGLQAGFEPHQFHLAKVNHASDVWVMSKPAPESYDGIVTNQPGVVIAAPGADCMPLLFTDPVAKVIGAAHAGWKGTLLGIAMATVNAMVLEFGSKLVNIVAVIGPSVGPCCFTMEPHSAREFQAIHPDCVRNMDSPRPYVDIRLATSCTCTNNPKYTLVR
;
A
#
# COMPACT_ATOMS: atom_id res chain seq x y z
N ASN A 1 -13.29 0.20 -21.89
CA ASN A 1 -13.27 1.68 -21.86
C ASN A 1 -14.57 2.21 -21.27
N LYS A 2 -14.51 2.92 -20.11
CA LYS A 2 -15.44 3.96 -19.59
C LYS A 2 -15.58 4.10 -18.05
N HIS A 3 -14.96 3.28 -17.20
CA HIS A 3 -15.13 3.41 -15.74
C HIS A 3 -13.86 3.30 -14.87
N LEU A 4 -12.66 3.51 -15.42
CA LEU A 4 -11.49 3.81 -14.58
C LEU A 4 -11.47 5.31 -14.30
N LYS A 5 -11.50 5.70 -13.02
CA LYS A 5 -11.29 7.09 -12.58
C LYS A 5 -9.91 7.17 -11.93
N GLN A 6 -9.08 8.11 -12.41
CA GLN A 6 -7.71 8.30 -11.96
C GLN A 6 -7.52 9.73 -11.46
N ILE A 7 -7.23 9.90 -10.18
CA ILE A 7 -6.80 11.20 -9.64
C ILE A 7 -5.28 11.19 -9.54
N THR A 8 -4.64 12.18 -10.14
CA THR A 8 -3.20 12.41 -10.01
C THR A 8 -2.98 13.69 -9.23
N LEU A 9 -2.30 13.59 -8.08
CA LEU A 9 -1.88 14.75 -7.30
C LEU A 9 -0.36 14.88 -7.37
N TYR A 10 0.09 16.11 -7.60
CA TYR A 10 1.49 16.50 -7.56
C TYR A 10 1.71 17.36 -6.32
N LYS A 11 2.69 17.00 -5.49
CA LYS A 11 3.08 17.83 -4.34
C LYS A 11 4.54 17.55 -3.97
N ASN A 12 5.37 18.60 -4.00
CA ASN A 12 6.81 18.56 -3.69
C ASN A 12 7.55 17.44 -4.45
N ASP A 13 7.43 17.45 -5.78
CA ASP A 13 8.08 16.54 -6.73
C ASP A 13 7.67 15.06 -6.70
N LEU A 14 6.82 14.64 -5.76
CA LEU A 14 6.22 13.30 -5.74
C LEU A 14 4.89 13.24 -6.49
N ARG A 15 4.69 12.15 -7.25
CA ARG A 15 3.45 11.86 -7.99
C ARG A 15 2.61 10.83 -7.23
N PHE A 16 1.38 11.21 -6.89
CA PHE A 16 0.41 10.32 -6.26
C PHE A 16 -0.69 9.95 -7.24
N LEU A 17 -0.97 8.65 -7.37
CA LEU A 17 -2.00 8.11 -8.25
C LEU A 17 -3.06 7.38 -7.45
N PHE A 18 -4.33 7.69 -7.70
CA PHE A 18 -5.48 7.01 -7.09
C PHE A 18 -6.35 6.40 -8.19
N PHE A 19 -6.68 5.11 -8.09
CA PHE A 19 -7.49 4.39 -9.08
C PHE A 19 -8.79 3.83 -8.48
N PHE A 20 -9.89 3.94 -9.23
CA PHE A 20 -11.19 3.36 -8.87
C PHE A 20 -11.82 2.63 -10.06
N LYS A 21 -12.32 1.40 -9.85
CA LYS A 21 -13.22 0.68 -10.77
C LYS A 21 -14.12 -0.31 -10.02
N GLU A 22 -15.43 -0.24 -10.23
CA GLU A 22 -16.39 -1.21 -9.68
C GLU A 22 -16.39 -2.54 -10.46
N HIS A 23 -16.91 -3.58 -9.80
CA HIS A 23 -17.08 -5.00 -10.19
C HIS A 23 -16.07 -6.03 -9.64
N THR A 24 -16.52 -7.28 -9.69
CA THR A 24 -16.24 -8.44 -8.83
C THR A 24 -14.84 -9.05 -9.05
N VAL A 25 -14.10 -9.24 -7.95
CA VAL A 25 -12.72 -9.77 -7.90
C VAL A 25 -11.74 -9.02 -8.84
N ASN A 26 -11.49 -7.74 -8.55
CA ASN A 26 -10.59 -6.92 -9.37
C ASN A 26 -9.15 -6.95 -8.83
N VAL A 27 -8.26 -7.68 -9.50
CA VAL A 27 -6.83 -7.32 -9.54
C VAL A 27 -6.73 -6.08 -10.42
N TYR A 28 -6.26 -4.96 -9.87
CA TYR A 28 -6.09 -3.72 -10.63
C TYR A 28 -4.75 -3.75 -11.36
N GLN A 29 -4.71 -4.42 -12.51
CA GLN A 29 -3.54 -4.40 -13.37
C GLN A 29 -3.43 -3.02 -14.03
N MET A 30 -2.45 -2.21 -13.63
CA MET A 30 -2.07 -1.00 -14.35
C MET A 30 -1.07 -1.39 -15.42
N PHE A 31 -1.44 -1.13 -16.67
CA PHE A 31 -0.53 -1.24 -17.80
C PHE A 31 0.28 0.05 -17.91
N CYS A 32 1.60 -0.11 -17.92
CA CYS A 32 2.63 0.78 -18.43
C CYS A 32 2.49 2.29 -18.13
N ILE A 33 3.44 2.84 -17.34
CA ILE A 33 3.69 4.28 -17.28
C ILE A 33 4.47 4.68 -18.54
N ASN A 34 3.80 4.64 -19.68
CA ASN A 34 4.24 5.26 -20.93
C ASN A 34 3.02 5.54 -21.80
N GLN A 35 2.04 6.28 -21.27
CA GLN A 35 1.26 7.28 -22.00
C GLN A 35 0.19 7.93 -21.09
N THR A 36 0.22 9.26 -21.12
CA THR A 36 -0.60 10.24 -20.41
C THR A 36 -2.09 10.08 -20.64
N PHE A 37 -2.92 9.85 -19.61
CA PHE A 37 -4.35 10.25 -19.64
C PHE A 37 -4.90 10.60 -18.24
N TYR A 38 -5.55 11.76 -18.16
CA TYR A 38 -6.13 12.38 -16.97
C TYR A 38 -7.63 12.07 -16.86
N THR A 39 -8.20 11.98 -15.63
CA THR A 39 -9.41 12.74 -15.20
C THR A 39 -9.96 12.34 -13.81
N ASN A 40 -10.28 13.38 -13.03
CA ASN A 40 -10.85 13.41 -11.67
C ASN A 40 -12.23 12.74 -11.51
N VAL A 41 -12.49 12.11 -10.34
CA VAL A 41 -13.75 12.20 -9.54
C VAL A 41 -13.55 11.57 -8.15
N GLN A 42 -14.04 12.24 -7.11
CA GLN A 42 -14.11 11.84 -5.70
C GLN A 42 -15.31 10.89 -5.45
N LEU A 43 -15.11 9.73 -4.80
CA LEU A 43 -16.20 8.87 -4.32
C LEU A 43 -15.92 8.31 -2.92
N GLN A 44 -16.91 8.45 -2.02
CA GLN A 44 -16.91 7.90 -0.67
C GLN A 44 -17.22 6.38 -0.69
N LEU A 45 -16.27 5.55 -0.29
CA LEU A 45 -16.50 4.12 -0.03
C LEU A 45 -16.96 3.95 1.43
N LYS A 46 -18.11 3.30 1.66
CA LYS A 46 -18.53 2.85 3.01
C LYS A 46 -17.57 1.75 3.50
N PRO A 47 -17.19 1.71 4.80
CA PRO A 47 -16.28 0.71 5.31
C PRO A 47 -17.00 -0.63 5.41
N GLN A 48 -16.54 -1.62 4.64
CA GLN A 48 -16.77 -3.00 5.02
C GLN A 48 -15.63 -3.41 5.95
N LYS A 49 -15.99 -3.66 7.21
CA LYS A 49 -15.10 -4.30 8.19
C LYS A 49 -14.62 -5.64 7.59
N TYR A 50 -13.36 -5.97 7.86
CA TYR A 50 -12.69 -7.28 7.71
C TYR A 50 -11.85 -7.52 6.42
N SER A 51 -10.56 -7.78 6.73
CA SER A 51 -9.39 -8.27 5.96
C SER A 51 -9.28 -8.00 4.47
N ILE A 52 -8.31 -7.16 4.11
CA ILE A 52 -7.78 -7.03 2.76
C ILE A 52 -6.25 -7.28 2.84
N THR A 53 -5.66 -7.95 1.85
CA THR A 53 -4.20 -8.16 1.80
C THR A 53 -3.70 -7.75 0.43
N PHE A 54 -2.65 -6.93 0.38
CA PHE A 54 -2.30 -6.17 -0.82
C PHE A 54 -0.90 -6.51 -1.34
N PHE A 55 -0.66 -6.40 -2.64
CA PHE A 55 0.58 -6.88 -3.26
C PHE A 55 1.01 -6.04 -4.48
N LEU A 56 2.31 -6.01 -4.71
CA LEU A 56 3.01 -5.32 -5.80
C LEU A 56 3.95 -6.32 -6.45
N ILE A 57 3.80 -6.53 -7.76
CA ILE A 57 4.57 -7.49 -8.56
C ILE A 57 5.63 -6.73 -9.36
N LEU A 58 6.90 -6.95 -9.08
CA LEU A 58 7.96 -6.65 -10.02
C LEU A 58 7.99 -7.75 -11.08
N GLN A 59 7.17 -7.60 -12.12
CA GLN A 59 7.19 -8.52 -13.24
C GLN A 59 8.31 -8.09 -14.18
N THR A 60 9.31 -8.93 -14.32
CA THR A 60 10.11 -8.96 -15.54
C THR A 60 9.90 -10.33 -16.14
N HIS A 61 9.29 -10.43 -17.32
CA HIS A 61 9.93 -11.14 -18.42
C HIS A 61 9.20 -10.94 -19.76
N SER A 62 10.05 -10.68 -20.75
CA SER A 62 9.86 -10.77 -22.19
C SER A 62 8.93 -11.90 -22.63
N ILE A 63 7.75 -11.54 -23.15
CA ILE A 63 7.20 -12.13 -24.38
C ILE A 63 6.53 -10.98 -25.15
N SER A 64 7.10 -10.65 -26.32
CA SER A 64 6.67 -9.63 -27.28
C SER A 64 6.83 -8.14 -26.87
N ASN A 65 7.93 -7.55 -27.33
CA ASN A 65 8.12 -6.14 -27.71
C ASN A 65 7.21 -5.08 -27.05
N SER A 66 7.38 -4.80 -25.75
CA SER A 66 7.31 -3.43 -25.18
C SER A 66 7.62 -3.36 -23.67
N THR A 67 8.79 -2.76 -23.35
CA THR A 67 9.25 -2.00 -22.16
C THR A 67 8.80 -2.30 -20.72
N ASP A 68 9.79 -2.52 -19.83
CA ASP A 68 9.86 -2.19 -18.39
C ASP A 68 8.54 -1.79 -17.70
N CYS A 69 7.71 -2.78 -17.32
CA CYS A 69 6.42 -2.55 -16.68
C CYS A 69 6.37 -3.18 -15.28
N PHE A 70 5.89 -2.43 -14.29
CA PHE A 70 5.56 -2.96 -12.97
C PHE A 70 4.10 -3.39 -12.96
N SER A 71 3.82 -4.59 -12.42
CA SER A 71 2.47 -5.06 -12.19
C SER A 71 2.09 -4.77 -10.73
N HIS A 72 0.89 -4.29 -10.47
CA HIS A 72 0.46 -4.01 -9.11
C HIS A 72 -0.99 -4.39 -8.88
N GLY A 73 -1.44 -4.45 -7.63
CA GLY A 73 -2.84 -4.75 -7.36
C GLY A 73 -3.24 -4.64 -5.90
N PHE A 74 -4.52 -4.35 -5.70
CA PHE A 74 -5.15 -4.44 -4.40
C PHE A 74 -6.19 -5.55 -4.44
N THR A 75 -6.03 -6.60 -3.62
CA THR A 75 -7.05 -7.66 -3.58
C THR A 75 -8.35 -7.15 -2.95
N LYS A 76 -9.41 -7.91 -3.15
CA LYS A 76 -10.62 -7.85 -2.33
C LYS A 76 -10.67 -9.12 -1.48
N ARG A 77 -11.54 -9.16 -0.47
CA ARG A 77 -11.80 -10.38 0.32
C ARG A 77 -12.48 -11.52 -0.46
N THR A 78 -12.85 -11.32 -1.72
CA THR A 78 -13.59 -12.28 -2.55
C THR A 78 -12.66 -13.13 -3.41
N GLY A 79 -13.01 -14.39 -3.68
CA GLY A 79 -12.32 -15.27 -4.64
C GLY A 79 -11.43 -16.36 -4.00
N GLY A 80 -11.43 -16.47 -2.68
CA GLY A 80 -10.68 -17.52 -1.98
C GLY A 80 -11.56 -18.63 -1.41
N ILE A 81 -10.99 -19.42 -0.50
CA ILE A 81 -11.61 -20.61 0.10
C ILE A 81 -11.73 -20.56 1.63
N SER A 82 -11.39 -19.43 2.26
CA SER A 82 -11.55 -19.25 3.70
C SER A 82 -13.04 -19.32 4.07
N SER A 83 -13.39 -20.22 4.99
CA SER A 83 -14.78 -20.48 5.41
C SER A 83 -15.18 -19.73 6.68
N ILE A 84 -14.22 -19.31 7.50
CA ILE A 84 -14.48 -18.53 8.72
C ILE A 84 -15.08 -17.18 8.32
N SER A 85 -16.25 -16.82 8.86
CA SER A 85 -17.03 -15.64 8.43
C SER A 85 -16.24 -14.33 8.45
N THR A 86 -15.34 -14.15 9.42
CA THR A 86 -14.47 -12.96 9.55
C THR A 86 -13.25 -12.97 8.64
N LEU A 87 -12.92 -14.11 8.03
CA LEU A 87 -11.79 -14.31 7.12
C LEU A 87 -12.24 -14.64 5.68
N SER A 88 -13.52 -14.93 5.48
CA SER A 88 -14.04 -15.37 4.21
C SER A 88 -13.96 -14.26 3.16
N SER A 89 -13.49 -14.49 1.95
CA SER A 89 -13.08 -15.77 1.34
C SER A 89 -11.59 -15.83 1.00
N LEU A 90 -10.96 -14.70 0.65
CA LEU A 90 -9.57 -14.61 0.19
C LEU A 90 -8.67 -14.04 1.29
N ASN A 91 -8.44 -14.82 2.33
CA ASN A 91 -7.47 -14.46 3.37
C ASN A 91 -6.06 -14.92 2.98
N LEU A 92 -5.12 -14.00 2.93
CA LEU A 92 -3.73 -14.24 2.51
C LEU A 92 -2.74 -14.22 3.68
N PHE A 93 -3.24 -14.17 4.91
CA PHE A 93 -2.40 -14.09 6.09
C PHE A 93 -3.01 -14.89 7.25
N SER A 94 -2.20 -15.63 7.98
CA SER A 94 -2.60 -16.31 9.21
C SER A 94 -1.70 -15.85 10.35
N SER A 95 -2.29 -15.65 11.53
CA SER A 95 -1.58 -15.30 12.76
C SER A 95 -2.12 -16.13 13.92
N SER A 96 -1.39 -16.12 15.03
CA SER A 96 -1.85 -16.75 16.28
C SER A 96 -3.25 -16.27 16.72
N ARG A 97 -3.62 -15.03 16.39
CA ARG A 97 -4.91 -14.41 16.74
C ARG A 97 -6.02 -14.59 15.70
N ARG A 98 -5.68 -14.89 14.45
CA ARG A 98 -6.64 -15.05 13.33
C ARG A 98 -6.22 -16.23 12.49
N ARG A 99 -6.96 -17.33 12.59
CA ARG A 99 -6.52 -18.63 12.07
C ARG A 99 -7.42 -19.14 10.94
N ASP A 100 -6.97 -18.93 9.72
CA ASP A 100 -7.09 -19.98 8.70
C ASP A 100 -5.91 -20.95 8.85
N SER A 101 -6.08 -22.18 8.37
CA SER A 101 -4.97 -23.12 8.23
C SER A 101 -3.95 -22.61 7.21
N THR A 102 -2.69 -23.04 7.34
CA THR A 102 -1.64 -22.72 6.36
C THR A 102 -2.00 -23.20 4.96
N ALA A 103 -2.68 -24.35 4.83
CA ALA A 103 -3.18 -24.87 3.56
C ALA A 103 -4.21 -23.95 2.89
N VAL A 104 -5.14 -23.37 3.67
CA VAL A 104 -6.14 -22.42 3.15
C VAL A 104 -5.48 -21.14 2.65
N VAL A 105 -4.54 -20.59 3.44
CA VAL A 105 -3.80 -19.38 3.03
C VAL A 105 -2.92 -19.65 1.80
N ALA A 106 -2.26 -20.81 1.74
CA ALA A 106 -1.45 -21.20 0.59
C ALA A 106 -2.30 -21.36 -0.69
N GLU A 107 -3.49 -21.96 -0.61
CA GLU A 107 -4.39 -22.06 -1.76
C GLU A 107 -4.93 -20.69 -2.18
N ASN A 108 -5.28 -19.82 -1.23
CA ASN A 108 -5.68 -18.43 -1.55
C ASN A 108 -4.54 -17.67 -2.27
N LEU A 109 -3.29 -17.85 -1.82
CA LEU A 109 -2.14 -17.25 -2.48
C LEU A 109 -1.90 -17.83 -3.88
N ARG A 110 -2.04 -19.15 -4.05
CA ARG A 110 -1.95 -19.81 -5.36
C ARG A 110 -3.02 -19.29 -6.34
N ARG A 111 -4.26 -19.12 -5.88
CA ARG A 111 -5.35 -18.52 -6.67
C ARG A 111 -5.04 -17.09 -7.07
N LEU A 112 -4.49 -16.30 -6.14
CA LEU A 112 -4.07 -14.94 -6.45
C LEU A 112 -2.94 -14.95 -7.50
N GLY A 113 -1.92 -15.78 -7.31
CA GLY A 113 -0.79 -15.92 -8.22
C GLY A 113 -1.23 -16.28 -9.63
N LEU A 114 -2.15 -17.24 -9.77
CA LEU A 114 -2.74 -17.63 -11.06
C LEU A 114 -3.43 -16.46 -11.78
N GLN A 115 -4.14 -15.61 -11.04
CA GLN A 115 -4.86 -14.46 -11.62
C GLN A 115 -3.94 -13.28 -11.92
N ALA A 116 -2.90 -13.09 -11.12
CA ALA A 116 -2.01 -11.93 -11.21
C ALA A 116 -0.70 -12.21 -11.97
N GLY A 117 -0.45 -13.47 -12.36
CA GLY A 117 0.70 -13.89 -13.16
C GLY A 117 1.99 -14.05 -12.35
N PHE A 118 1.92 -14.62 -11.15
CA PHE A 118 3.09 -14.95 -10.35
C PHE A 118 2.95 -16.32 -9.67
N GLU A 119 4.08 -16.96 -9.38
CA GLU A 119 4.15 -18.18 -8.60
C GLU A 119 4.24 -17.86 -7.10
N PRO A 120 3.61 -18.65 -6.21
CA PRO A 120 3.58 -18.37 -4.76
C PRO A 120 4.95 -18.15 -4.11
N HIS A 121 6.01 -18.79 -4.62
CA HIS A 121 7.37 -18.64 -4.09
C HIS A 121 8.00 -17.27 -4.39
N GLN A 122 7.44 -16.51 -5.34
CA GLN A 122 7.87 -15.15 -5.65
C GLN A 122 7.26 -14.12 -4.68
N PHE A 123 6.32 -14.53 -3.83
CA PHE A 123 5.54 -13.64 -2.98
C PHE A 123 6.15 -13.44 -1.60
N HIS A 124 6.40 -12.17 -1.26
CA HIS A 124 7.00 -11.73 0.00
C HIS A 124 6.09 -10.71 0.68
N LEU A 125 5.49 -11.11 1.82
CA LEU A 125 4.62 -10.27 2.62
C LEU A 125 5.39 -9.58 3.75
N ALA A 126 5.09 -8.31 4.00
CA ALA A 126 5.64 -7.55 5.11
C ALA A 126 5.31 -8.20 6.45
N LYS A 127 6.32 -8.36 7.31
CA LYS A 127 6.20 -8.93 8.66
C LYS A 127 5.84 -7.82 9.66
N VAL A 128 4.64 -7.27 9.51
CA VAL A 128 4.23 -6.00 10.13
C VAL A 128 4.20 -6.05 11.66
N ASN A 129 4.70 -5.00 12.30
CA ASN A 129 4.57 -4.78 13.75
C ASN A 129 3.96 -3.40 14.08
N HIS A 130 3.48 -2.65 13.06
CA HIS A 130 2.94 -1.29 13.13
C HIS A 130 3.99 -0.23 13.53
N ALA A 131 5.26 -0.45 13.17
CA ALA A 131 6.34 0.52 13.32
C ALA A 131 6.67 1.19 11.97
N SER A 132 7.95 1.50 11.75
CA SER A 132 8.45 2.23 10.57
C SER A 132 9.67 1.57 9.92
N ASP A 133 10.02 0.34 10.32
CA ASP A 133 11.20 -0.36 9.79
C ASP A 133 10.95 -0.87 8.37
N VAL A 134 11.96 -0.74 7.51
CA VAL A 134 11.90 -1.12 6.10
C VAL A 134 13.00 -2.14 5.82
N TRP A 135 12.59 -3.32 5.34
CA TRP A 135 13.52 -4.35 4.92
C TRP A 135 13.94 -4.14 3.46
N VAL A 136 15.25 -4.12 3.23
CA VAL A 136 15.87 -4.15 1.91
C VAL A 136 16.11 -5.60 1.54
N MET A 137 15.41 -6.12 0.53
CA MET A 137 15.36 -7.57 0.25
C MET A 137 16.73 -8.23 -0.03
N SER A 138 17.74 -7.45 -0.43
CA SER A 138 19.13 -7.92 -0.61
C SER A 138 19.88 -8.17 0.70
N LYS A 139 19.33 -7.78 1.85
CA LYS A 139 19.92 -7.92 3.19
C LYS A 139 19.22 -9.04 3.98
N PRO A 140 19.85 -9.61 5.02
CA PRO A 140 19.18 -10.55 5.92
C PRO A 140 17.85 -10.00 6.43
N ALA A 141 16.78 -10.79 6.33
CA ALA A 141 15.44 -10.38 6.74
C ALA A 141 15.35 -10.24 8.26
N PRO A 142 14.90 -9.07 8.79
CA PRO A 142 14.62 -8.95 10.21
C PRO A 142 13.39 -9.76 10.62
N GLU A 143 13.18 -9.89 11.93
CA GLU A 143 12.00 -10.57 12.48
C GLU A 143 10.69 -9.88 12.09
N SER A 144 10.70 -8.55 12.07
CA SER A 144 9.55 -7.72 11.71
C SER A 144 9.97 -6.47 10.96
N TYR A 145 9.08 -5.99 10.10
CA TYR A 145 9.23 -4.79 9.29
C TYR A 145 7.88 -4.44 8.67
N ASP A 146 7.62 -3.14 8.53
CA ASP A 146 6.38 -2.62 7.96
C ASP A 146 6.55 -2.22 6.49
N GLY A 147 7.79 -2.05 6.01
CA GLY A 147 8.11 -1.81 4.61
C GLY A 147 9.04 -2.87 4.01
N ILE A 148 8.93 -3.09 2.69
CA ILE A 148 9.88 -3.86 1.88
C ILE A 148 10.28 -2.99 0.68
N VAL A 149 11.56 -2.99 0.33
CA VAL A 149 12.06 -2.40 -0.93
C VAL A 149 13.00 -3.38 -1.66
N THR A 150 12.96 -3.35 -2.98
CA THR A 150 13.83 -4.20 -3.82
C THR A 150 13.91 -3.68 -5.26
N ASN A 151 15.03 -3.96 -5.93
CA ASN A 151 15.20 -3.84 -7.38
C ASN A 151 15.34 -5.22 -8.06
N GLN A 152 15.15 -6.31 -7.31
CA GLN A 152 15.30 -7.66 -7.84
C GLN A 152 14.14 -7.97 -8.81
N PRO A 153 14.42 -8.41 -10.04
CA PRO A 153 13.39 -8.84 -10.98
C PRO A 153 12.68 -10.11 -10.51
N GLY A 154 11.43 -10.30 -10.95
CA GLY A 154 10.70 -11.57 -10.77
C GLY A 154 10.25 -11.85 -9.33
N VAL A 155 10.10 -10.81 -8.51
CA VAL A 155 9.59 -10.90 -7.14
C VAL A 155 8.30 -10.12 -6.97
N VAL A 156 7.51 -10.50 -5.97
CA VAL A 156 6.27 -9.84 -5.57
C VAL A 156 6.41 -9.44 -4.11
N ILE A 157 6.37 -8.14 -3.81
CA ILE A 157 6.36 -7.64 -2.44
C ILE A 157 4.98 -7.14 -2.05
N ALA A 158 4.60 -7.35 -0.81
CA ALA A 158 3.24 -7.15 -0.36
C ALA A 158 3.19 -6.54 1.02
N ALA A 159 2.16 -5.73 1.28
CA ALA A 159 1.87 -5.19 2.61
C ALA A 159 0.44 -5.59 3.00
N PRO A 160 0.22 -6.22 4.16
CA PRO A 160 -1.12 -6.58 4.60
C PRO A 160 -1.90 -5.33 5.02
N GLY A 161 -3.24 -5.33 4.91
CA GLY A 161 -4.03 -4.20 5.40
C GLY A 161 -5.52 -4.47 5.56
N ALA A 162 -5.98 -4.53 6.81
CA ALA A 162 -7.40 -4.52 7.16
C ALA A 162 -7.63 -3.24 7.95
N ASP A 163 -8.25 -2.23 7.34
CA ASP A 163 -8.35 -0.85 7.85
C ASP A 163 -7.07 -0.02 7.73
N CYS A 164 -5.89 -0.57 8.07
CA CYS A 164 -4.60 0.09 7.84
C CYS A 164 -4.29 0.23 6.34
N MET A 165 -3.49 1.24 5.97
CA MET A 165 -3.21 1.58 4.58
C MET A 165 -2.06 0.77 4.00
N PRO A 166 -2.26 0.04 2.89
CA PRO A 166 -1.14 -0.39 2.06
C PRO A 166 -0.64 0.79 1.22
N LEU A 167 0.67 0.94 1.15
CA LEU A 167 1.35 1.89 0.29
C LEU A 167 2.20 1.13 -0.71
N LEU A 168 2.09 1.47 -1.99
CA LEU A 168 2.93 0.93 -3.04
C LEU A 168 3.79 2.05 -3.63
N PHE A 169 5.05 1.77 -3.87
CA PHE A 169 6.04 2.71 -4.41
C PHE A 169 6.75 2.10 -5.61
N THR A 170 7.07 2.92 -6.61
CA THR A 170 7.91 2.50 -7.73
C THR A 170 8.78 3.65 -8.22
N ASP A 171 10.05 3.35 -8.52
CA ASP A 171 10.90 4.19 -9.37
C ASP A 171 11.11 3.43 -10.68
N PRO A 172 10.51 3.88 -11.80
CA PRO A 172 10.64 3.21 -13.09
C PRO A 172 11.99 3.40 -13.76
N VAL A 173 12.77 4.40 -13.34
CA VAL A 173 14.11 4.67 -13.88
C VAL A 173 15.13 3.78 -13.19
N ALA A 174 15.13 3.75 -11.86
CA ALA A 174 16.03 2.91 -11.06
C ALA A 174 15.58 1.44 -10.99
N LYS A 175 14.38 1.13 -11.50
CA LYS A 175 13.74 -0.20 -11.48
C LYS A 175 13.55 -0.75 -10.07
N VAL A 176 13.09 0.12 -9.17
CA VAL A 176 12.89 -0.19 -7.74
C VAL A 176 11.41 -0.22 -7.43
N ILE A 177 10.98 -1.14 -6.58
CA ILE A 177 9.66 -1.10 -5.95
C ILE A 177 9.76 -1.07 -4.43
N GLY A 178 8.71 -0.53 -3.82
CA GLY A 178 8.47 -0.58 -2.40
C GLY A 178 7.03 -0.93 -2.08
N ALA A 179 6.80 -1.62 -0.98
CA ALA A 179 5.48 -1.84 -0.40
C ALA A 179 5.56 -1.61 1.10
N ALA A 180 4.60 -0.89 1.67
CA ALA A 180 4.59 -0.60 3.09
C ALA A 180 3.19 -0.66 3.72
N HIS A 181 3.15 -1.08 4.97
CA HIS A 181 1.98 -1.07 5.83
C HIS A 181 1.98 0.21 6.68
N ALA A 182 1.03 1.09 6.42
CA ALA A 182 0.81 2.32 7.15
C ALA A 182 -0.46 2.23 8.00
N GLY A 183 -0.31 1.68 9.21
CA GLY A 183 -1.29 1.91 10.28
C GLY A 183 -1.20 3.34 10.84
N TRP A 184 -2.08 3.70 11.77
CA TRP A 184 -2.05 5.01 12.42
C TRP A 184 -0.69 5.28 13.09
N LYS A 185 -0.14 4.29 13.80
CA LYS A 185 1.15 4.40 14.49
C LYS A 185 2.32 4.51 13.51
N GLY A 186 2.38 3.62 12.51
CA GLY A 186 3.38 3.69 11.44
C GLY A 186 3.34 5.00 10.65
N THR A 187 2.15 5.58 10.46
CA THR A 187 1.98 6.89 9.81
C THR A 187 2.64 8.01 10.61
N LEU A 188 2.41 8.04 11.93
CA LEU A 188 3.06 9.01 12.83
C LEU A 188 4.58 8.82 12.89
N LEU A 189 5.04 7.57 12.84
CA LEU A 189 6.46 7.21 12.77
C LEU A 189 7.10 7.42 11.39
N GLY A 190 6.32 7.78 10.37
CA GLY A 190 6.84 8.13 9.06
C GLY A 190 7.22 6.95 8.17
N ILE A 191 6.58 5.78 8.29
CA ILE A 191 6.86 4.59 7.46
C ILE A 191 6.90 4.88 5.95
N ALA A 192 6.04 5.77 5.46
CA ALA A 192 6.00 6.13 4.04
C ALA A 192 7.32 6.79 3.58
N MET A 193 7.83 7.75 4.35
CA MET A 193 9.12 8.39 4.07
C MET A 193 10.29 7.48 4.39
N ALA A 194 10.21 6.62 5.40
CA ALA A 194 11.22 5.59 5.63
C ALA A 194 11.37 4.67 4.40
N THR A 195 10.26 4.31 3.75
CA THR A 195 10.26 3.49 2.52
C THR A 195 10.91 4.24 1.35
N VAL A 196 10.54 5.50 1.15
CA VAL A 196 11.16 6.37 0.12
C VAL A 196 12.66 6.53 0.37
N ASN A 197 13.07 6.80 1.61
CA ASN A 197 14.47 6.95 1.98
C ASN A 197 15.26 5.66 1.72
N ALA A 198 14.69 4.49 2.01
CA ALA A 198 15.33 3.22 1.67
C ALA A 198 15.50 3.06 0.14
N MET A 199 14.50 3.46 -0.67
CA MET A 199 14.63 3.45 -2.13
C MET A 199 15.74 4.38 -2.64
N VAL A 200 15.88 5.56 -2.04
CA VAL A 200 16.91 6.56 -2.39
C VAL A 200 18.30 6.07 -1.95
N LEU A 201 18.46 5.70 -0.68
CA LEU A 201 19.75 5.36 -0.09
C LEU A 201 20.33 4.05 -0.62
N GLU A 202 19.50 3.05 -0.86
CA GLU A 202 19.98 1.69 -1.22
C GLU A 202 20.08 1.48 -2.73
N PHE A 203 19.30 2.22 -3.52
CA PHE A 203 19.19 2.02 -4.97
C PHE A 203 19.41 3.29 -5.80
N GLY A 204 19.68 4.43 -5.16
CA GLY A 204 19.89 5.70 -5.88
C GLY A 204 18.63 6.24 -6.55
N SER A 205 17.44 5.81 -6.11
CA SER A 205 16.16 6.34 -6.63
C SER A 205 16.11 7.85 -6.46
N LYS A 206 15.53 8.56 -7.43
CA LYS A 206 15.32 10.01 -7.31
C LYS A 206 13.88 10.28 -6.90
N LEU A 207 13.67 11.21 -5.96
CA LEU A 207 12.31 11.56 -5.50
C LEU A 207 11.34 11.85 -6.66
N VAL A 208 11.80 12.61 -7.66
CA VAL A 208 11.00 12.96 -8.85
C VAL A 208 10.54 11.76 -9.69
N ASN A 209 11.25 10.64 -9.60
CA ASN A 209 10.90 9.41 -10.30
C ASN A 209 9.99 8.50 -9.46
N ILE A 210 9.95 8.69 -8.13
CA ILE A 210 9.19 7.84 -7.24
C ILE A 210 7.70 8.18 -7.36
N VAL A 211 6.93 7.16 -7.70
CA VAL A 211 5.47 7.19 -7.74
C VAL A 211 4.95 6.43 -6.53
N ALA A 212 4.02 7.03 -5.80
CA ALA A 212 3.38 6.41 -4.64
C ALA A 212 1.87 6.23 -4.87
N VAL A 213 1.33 5.10 -4.43
CA VAL A 213 -0.09 4.77 -4.48
C VAL A 213 -0.56 4.39 -3.08
N ILE A 214 -1.61 5.06 -2.62
CA ILE A 214 -2.32 4.73 -1.38
C ILE A 214 -3.47 3.79 -1.73
N GLY A 215 -3.44 2.57 -1.20
CA GLY A 215 -4.52 1.61 -1.45
C GLY A 215 -5.73 1.77 -0.53
N PRO A 216 -6.70 0.84 -0.64
CA PRO A 216 -7.90 0.84 0.18
C PRO A 216 -7.59 0.76 1.67
N SER A 217 -8.24 1.62 2.46
CA SER A 217 -8.08 1.70 3.91
C SER A 217 -9.33 2.27 4.58
N VAL A 218 -9.34 2.35 5.91
CA VAL A 218 -10.38 3.11 6.61
C VAL A 218 -10.33 4.59 6.23
N GLY A 219 -11.50 5.20 6.06
CA GLY A 219 -11.63 6.61 5.70
C GLY A 219 -12.03 7.50 6.88
N PRO A 220 -11.98 8.83 6.71
CA PRO A 220 -12.32 9.81 7.75
C PRO A 220 -13.79 9.76 8.16
N CYS A 221 -14.66 9.06 7.42
CA CYS A 221 -16.05 8.86 7.81
C CYS A 221 -16.22 8.05 9.09
N CYS A 222 -15.20 7.24 9.42
CA CYS A 222 -15.42 6.04 10.21
C CYS A 222 -14.22 5.65 11.08
N PHE A 223 -13.02 6.18 10.79
CA PHE A 223 -11.88 6.03 11.68
C PHE A 223 -11.94 7.08 12.80
N THR A 224 -12.06 6.60 14.03
CA THR A 224 -12.12 7.44 15.22
C THR A 224 -11.08 7.02 16.24
N MET A 225 -10.50 7.99 16.94
CA MET A 225 -9.51 7.74 18.00
C MET A 225 -9.90 8.47 19.29
N GLU A 226 -9.12 8.31 20.35
CA GLU A 226 -9.24 9.16 21.53
C GLU A 226 -8.66 10.56 21.24
N PRO A 227 -9.18 11.63 21.87
CA PRO A 227 -8.75 12.99 21.58
C PRO A 227 -7.25 13.24 21.74
N HIS A 228 -6.61 12.58 22.71
CA HIS A 228 -5.16 12.75 22.93
C HIS A 228 -4.35 12.27 21.73
N SER A 229 -4.63 11.07 21.20
CA SER A 229 -3.94 10.54 20.02
C SER A 229 -4.33 11.26 18.73
N ALA A 230 -5.58 11.73 18.61
CA ALA A 230 -6.01 12.48 17.43
C ALA A 230 -5.24 13.82 17.29
N ARG A 231 -4.85 14.46 18.39
CA ARG A 231 -4.03 15.69 18.34
C ARG A 231 -2.70 15.52 17.61
N GLU A 232 -2.10 14.34 17.65
CA GLU A 232 -0.85 14.05 16.91
C GLU A 232 -1.06 14.20 15.39
N PHE A 233 -2.25 13.85 14.89
CA PHE A 233 -2.62 14.02 13.48
C PHE A 233 -2.95 15.47 13.13
N GLN A 234 -3.58 16.21 14.05
CA GLN A 234 -3.84 17.63 13.87
C GLN A 234 -2.53 18.44 13.73
N ALA A 235 -1.47 18.02 14.43
CA ALA A 235 -0.14 18.61 14.30
C ALA A 235 0.53 18.35 12.94
N ILE A 236 0.14 17.29 12.22
CA ILE A 236 0.59 17.03 10.85
C ILE A 236 -0.13 17.97 9.87
N HIS A 237 -1.45 18.06 9.99
CA HIS A 237 -2.28 18.98 9.22
C HIS A 237 -3.62 19.22 9.94
N PRO A 238 -4.12 20.46 10.02
CA PRO A 238 -5.37 20.76 10.73
C PRO A 238 -6.56 19.95 10.22
N ASP A 239 -6.67 19.75 8.91
CA ASP A 239 -7.76 18.97 8.30
C ASP A 239 -7.67 17.45 8.52
N CYS A 240 -6.58 16.94 9.11
CA CYS A 240 -6.49 15.52 9.45
C CYS A 240 -7.50 15.11 10.52
N VAL A 241 -8.08 16.05 11.27
CA VAL A 241 -8.99 15.74 12.37
C VAL A 241 -10.27 16.55 12.27
N ARG A 242 -11.41 15.88 12.41
CA ARG A 242 -12.73 16.51 12.46
C ARG A 242 -13.39 16.24 13.81
N ASN A 243 -14.11 17.24 14.32
CA ASN A 243 -14.79 17.21 15.61
C ASN A 243 -13.83 16.91 16.77
N MET A 244 -12.80 17.73 16.94
CA MET A 244 -11.76 17.55 17.95
C MET A 244 -12.32 17.56 19.39
N ASP A 245 -13.43 18.25 19.63
CA ASP A 245 -14.10 18.29 20.94
C ASP A 245 -14.97 17.05 21.23
N SER A 246 -15.14 16.15 20.25
CA SER A 246 -15.84 14.88 20.43
C SER A 246 -15.04 13.93 21.34
N PRO A 247 -15.69 13.07 22.15
CA PRO A 247 -14.99 11.97 22.83
C PRO A 247 -14.34 10.98 21.85
N ARG A 248 -14.78 10.98 20.58
CA ARG A 248 -14.25 10.15 19.48
C ARG A 248 -14.12 11.00 18.21
N PRO A 249 -13.06 11.83 18.08
CA PRO A 249 -12.81 12.61 16.88
C PRO A 249 -12.55 11.70 15.68
N TYR A 250 -12.92 12.17 14.50
CA TYR A 250 -12.65 11.47 13.24
C TYR A 250 -11.28 11.84 12.72
N VAL A 251 -10.48 10.86 12.31
CA VAL A 251 -9.11 11.07 11.84
C VAL A 251 -8.97 10.62 10.39
N ASP A 252 -8.42 11.49 9.54
CA ASP A 252 -8.03 11.19 8.17
C ASP A 252 -6.56 10.75 8.12
N ILE A 253 -6.32 9.46 8.34
CA ILE A 253 -4.98 8.88 8.24
C ILE A 253 -4.43 8.92 6.81
N ARG A 254 -5.29 8.99 5.79
CA ARG A 254 -4.84 9.06 4.38
C ARG A 254 -4.22 10.41 4.11
N LEU A 255 -4.90 11.48 4.52
CA LEU A 255 -4.37 12.84 4.43
C LEU A 255 -3.08 12.98 5.24
N ALA A 256 -3.04 12.43 6.46
CA ALA A 256 -1.85 12.46 7.28
C ALA A 256 -0.64 11.81 6.58
N THR A 257 -0.79 10.61 6.02
CA THR A 257 0.28 9.95 5.26
C THR A 257 0.70 10.77 4.03
N SER A 258 -0.24 11.34 3.27
CA SER A 258 0.09 12.22 2.15
C SER A 258 0.87 13.47 2.61
N CYS A 259 0.53 14.03 3.76
CA CYS A 259 1.23 15.18 4.33
C CYS A 259 2.62 14.81 4.85
N THR A 260 2.80 13.65 5.51
CA THR A 260 4.13 13.24 5.98
C THR A 260 5.09 12.94 4.83
N CYS A 261 4.58 12.48 3.68
CA CYS A 261 5.37 12.35 2.46
C CYS A 261 5.82 13.68 1.83
N THR A 262 5.18 14.80 2.18
CA THR A 262 5.36 16.06 1.46
C THR A 262 5.91 17.19 2.33
N ASN A 263 5.57 17.24 3.62
CA ASN A 263 5.73 18.44 4.44
C ASN A 263 6.44 18.21 5.79
N ASN A 264 7.10 17.08 6.05
CA ASN A 264 7.70 16.86 7.37
C ASN A 264 9.16 17.36 7.47
N PRO A 265 9.44 18.45 8.21
CA PRO A 265 10.80 18.94 8.39
C PRO A 265 11.73 17.96 9.12
N LYS A 266 11.21 16.99 9.89
CA LYS A 266 12.01 15.96 10.58
C LYS A 266 12.67 14.94 9.65
N TYR A 267 12.21 14.85 8.40
CA TYR A 267 12.75 13.92 7.40
C TYR A 267 13.09 14.65 6.10
N THR A 268 13.35 15.95 6.19
CA THR A 268 13.89 16.75 5.08
C THR A 268 15.18 16.12 4.62
N LEU A 269 15.18 15.53 3.42
CA LEU A 269 16.40 15.17 2.73
C LEU A 269 17.24 16.43 2.58
N VAL A 270 18.48 16.31 3.03
CA VAL A 270 19.58 17.27 2.90
C VAL A 270 19.56 17.85 1.48
N ARG A 271 19.59 19.18 1.39
CA ARG A 271 19.74 19.92 0.13
C ARG A 271 20.96 19.47 -0.66
#